data_AF-A0A5C9E0E5-F1
#
_entry.id   AF-A0A5C9E0E5-F1
#
_cell.length_a   1.000
_cell.length_b   1.000
_cell.length_c   1.000
_cell.angle_alpha   90.00
_cell.angle_beta   90.00
_cell.angle_gamma   90.00
#
_symmetry.space_group_name_H-M   'P 1'
#
loop_
_entity.id
_entity.type
_entity.pdbx_description
1 polymer ?
#
loop_
_entity_poly.entity_id
_entity_poly.type
_entity_poly.pdbx_seq_one_letter_code
_entity_poly.pdbx_strand_id
1 'polypeptide(L)'
;MSSIHGNQYILPLFIKKEQMVPSLNEDEELTLAFYLLTKDLPDSHKILSFSRLAWPLLSIQGVISTHIILDGLKIFSKEGKFTNPPRQPLIGHILRNVENKTHIEQLEWIKRVLTYEDKEAEEIGEGEESEYQVFTIEGLTNPEFLESLSLLIPKLEYLPIGDYMPLDAGLTTDQALDISEKYRNVIDTLKGNAFRWESQIELIKEKIDNWLVELNVEIKDIESRYSSEIKKVSIAIDEDQVKERMEKERDQIDQWEVNQQKKLIESISLLFKTLDREYEEILKKNRFFSNADTLKRRPFNQLLNNIDEHFNYLLEKNNEMRSTIQSLQKQYGEYKEKGKEINSRAKKRIEEYEEELKQQLSEKDRKVSEVKSEMQKKLTKKKELKEEIESKFRDIKKIILDKKKDCLREAEMLKEWSIKDDQSELFAKPIQWIYMPLYAMFVEDEDMMEENMNIILPGYIRRDPNNPFNEATEAFQELKYFINEKIEDDMVVRSNFEFSCENKNILEFENIKKRIQKGISGLRGKKIINENMENQIRAKFDFI
;
A
#
# COMPACT_ATOMS: atom_id res chain seq x y z
N MET A 1 11.87 48.31 30.55
CA MET A 1 13.31 48.11 30.84
C MET A 1 13.46 47.37 32.16
N SER A 2 13.54 46.04 32.12
CA SER A 2 14.00 45.25 33.26
C SER A 2 15.51 45.40 33.37
N SER A 3 16.01 46.03 34.43
CA SER A 3 17.45 46.09 34.68
C SER A 3 17.94 44.70 35.10
N ILE A 4 18.55 43.98 34.16
CA ILE A 4 19.19 42.70 34.46
C ILE A 4 20.42 43.02 35.31
N HIS A 5 20.39 42.60 36.58
CA HIS A 5 21.47 42.81 37.53
C HIS A 5 22.16 41.49 37.87
N GLY A 6 23.46 41.57 38.18
CA GLY A 6 24.27 40.44 38.59
C GLY A 6 24.95 39.70 37.44
N ASN A 7 25.53 38.56 37.76
CA ASN A 7 26.21 37.73 36.78
C ASN A 7 25.19 36.99 35.90
N GLN A 8 25.49 36.91 34.62
CA GLN A 8 24.72 36.20 33.61
C GLN A 8 25.64 35.23 32.88
N TYR A 9 25.04 34.19 32.28
CA TYR A 9 25.79 33.31 31.40
C TYR A 9 25.98 33.99 30.05
N ILE A 10 27.24 34.27 29.69
CA ILE A 10 27.61 35.03 28.50
C ILE A 10 28.51 34.15 27.62
N LEU A 11 28.19 34.07 26.33
CA LEU A 11 29.04 33.39 25.35
C LEU A 11 30.29 34.24 25.07
N PRO A 12 31.43 33.66 24.68
CA PRO A 12 32.60 34.44 24.29
C PRO A 12 32.41 35.09 22.92
N LEU A 13 32.69 36.39 22.80
CA LEU A 13 32.72 37.07 21.50
C LEU A 13 33.97 36.67 20.69
N PHE A 14 35.16 36.84 21.30
CA PHE A 14 36.41 36.56 20.64
C PHE A 14 37.09 35.31 21.20
N ILE A 15 37.15 34.28 20.36
CA ILE A 15 37.50 32.92 20.74
C ILE A 15 38.93 32.61 20.28
N LYS A 16 39.66 31.89 21.12
CA LYS A 16 40.97 31.35 20.76
C LYS A 16 40.78 30.09 19.93
N LYS A 17 41.25 30.10 18.68
CA LYS A 17 41.28 28.88 17.85
C LYS A 17 42.41 27.94 18.26
N GLU A 18 43.53 28.50 18.72
CA GLU A 18 44.73 27.76 19.12
C GLU A 18 45.16 28.17 20.53
N GLN A 19 45.75 27.24 21.28
CA GLN A 19 46.26 27.50 22.65
C GLN A 19 47.29 28.64 22.71
N MET A 20 47.94 28.95 21.58
CA MET A 20 48.93 30.01 21.49
C MET A 20 48.30 31.42 21.33
N VAL A 21 47.02 31.57 21.00
CA VAL A 21 46.41 32.90 20.86
C VAL A 21 46.19 33.54 22.24
N PRO A 22 46.76 34.73 22.52
CA PRO A 22 46.58 35.39 23.82
C PRO A 22 45.12 35.81 24.03
N SER A 23 44.63 35.80 25.28
CA SER A 23 43.29 36.33 25.60
C SER A 23 43.29 37.83 25.40
N LEU A 24 42.16 38.37 24.97
CA LEU A 24 41.95 39.81 24.97
C LEU A 24 41.42 40.26 26.33
N ASN A 25 41.92 41.38 26.83
CA ASN A 25 41.23 42.12 27.87
C ASN A 25 40.17 43.03 27.24
N GLU A 26 39.35 43.70 28.06
CA GLU A 26 38.26 44.55 27.58
C GLU A 26 38.71 45.68 26.64
N ASP A 27 39.84 46.34 26.93
CA ASP A 27 40.36 47.44 26.12
C ASP A 27 40.85 46.93 24.74
N GLU A 28 41.46 45.75 24.70
CA GLU A 28 41.90 45.08 23.46
C GLU A 28 40.73 44.54 22.64
N GLU A 29 39.72 43.93 23.28
CA GLU A 29 38.48 43.50 22.63
C GLU A 29 37.75 44.68 21.99
N LEU A 30 37.56 45.76 22.74
CA LEU A 30 36.93 46.98 22.26
C LEU A 30 37.65 47.56 21.04
N THR A 31 38.98 47.64 21.11
CA THR A 31 39.80 48.20 20.03
C THR A 31 39.77 47.33 18.77
N LEU A 32 39.81 46.00 18.94
CA LEU A 32 39.71 45.08 17.81
C LEU A 32 38.31 45.15 17.17
N ALA A 33 37.26 45.21 17.99
CA ALA A 33 35.90 45.37 17.50
C ALA A 33 35.71 46.68 16.73
N PHE A 34 36.21 47.80 17.27
CA PHE A 34 36.20 49.09 16.58
C PHE A 34 36.88 48.99 15.22
N TYR A 35 38.10 48.45 15.16
CA TYR A 35 38.82 48.24 13.91
C TYR A 35 38.01 47.43 12.89
N LEU A 36 37.45 46.30 13.30
CA LEU A 36 36.71 45.39 12.43
C LEU A 36 35.42 46.02 11.88
N LEU A 37 34.78 46.93 12.61
CA LEU A 37 33.62 47.69 12.16
C LEU A 37 33.99 48.85 11.23
N THR A 38 35.17 49.44 11.38
CA THR A 38 35.56 50.66 10.65
C THR A 38 36.52 50.44 9.48
N LYS A 39 37.19 49.29 9.38
CA LYS A 39 38.28 49.06 8.41
C LYS A 39 37.86 49.23 6.94
N ASP A 40 36.60 48.93 6.63
CA ASP A 40 36.04 48.97 5.28
C ASP A 40 35.05 50.15 5.09
N LEU A 41 34.91 51.03 6.10
CA LEU A 41 34.02 52.18 6.02
C LEU A 41 34.62 53.28 5.12
N PRO A 42 33.86 53.79 4.13
CA PRO A 42 34.26 54.97 3.35
C PRO A 42 34.47 56.20 4.23
N ASP A 43 35.11 57.23 3.68
CA ASP A 43 35.30 58.51 4.40
C ASP A 43 34.03 59.39 4.39
N SER A 44 33.07 59.12 3.49
CA SER A 44 31.74 59.77 3.47
C SER A 44 30.80 59.27 4.57
N HIS A 45 31.22 58.28 5.34
CA HIS A 45 30.40 57.62 6.33
C HIS A 45 30.71 58.12 7.73
N LYS A 46 29.69 58.57 8.45
CA LYS A 46 29.79 59.11 9.81
C LYS A 46 29.28 58.11 10.84
N ILE A 47 30.06 57.86 11.88
CA ILE A 47 29.68 56.94 12.96
C ILE A 47 28.73 57.64 13.92
N LEU A 48 27.51 57.13 14.06
CA LEU A 48 26.48 57.67 14.95
C LEU A 48 26.58 57.08 16.36
N SER A 49 26.70 55.76 16.46
CA SER A 49 26.79 55.06 17.74
C SER A 49 27.65 53.80 17.63
N PHE A 50 28.30 53.42 18.73
CA PHE A 50 29.09 52.20 18.82
C PHE A 50 28.94 51.58 20.21
N SER A 51 28.41 50.36 20.27
CA SER A 51 27.99 49.76 21.54
C SER A 51 28.25 48.25 21.60
N ARG A 52 28.48 47.77 22.81
CA ARG A 52 28.59 46.33 23.12
C ARG A 52 27.22 45.84 23.58
N LEU A 53 26.57 45.04 22.75
CA LEU A 53 25.24 44.53 22.99
C LEU A 53 25.26 43.09 23.50
N ALA A 54 24.21 42.70 24.19
CA ALA A 54 23.97 41.33 24.64
C ALA A 54 22.65 40.82 24.07
N TRP A 55 22.74 39.90 23.11
CA TRP A 55 21.59 39.26 22.49
C TRP A 55 21.03 38.18 23.42
N PRO A 56 19.77 38.29 23.86
CA PRO A 56 19.15 37.33 24.77
C PRO A 56 18.74 36.05 24.03
N LEU A 57 19.31 34.91 24.42
CA LEU A 57 18.88 33.58 24.00
C LEU A 57 18.39 32.81 25.24
N LEU A 58 17.34 32.02 25.08
CA LEU A 58 16.76 31.26 26.18
C LEU A 58 16.89 29.77 25.89
N SER A 59 17.66 29.07 26.72
CA SER A 59 17.64 27.62 26.75
C SER A 59 16.45 27.14 27.58
N ILE A 60 15.63 26.27 27.00
CA ILE A 60 14.48 25.67 27.68
C ILE A 60 14.36 24.20 27.29
N GLN A 61 13.95 23.37 28.25
CA GLN A 61 13.77 21.94 28.04
C GLN A 61 12.82 21.68 26.87
N GLY A 62 13.27 20.84 25.94
CA GLY A 62 12.52 20.36 24.77
C GLY A 62 11.91 18.99 25.03
N VAL A 63 12.15 18.04 24.12
CA VAL A 63 11.76 16.64 24.32
C VAL A 63 12.73 15.93 25.28
N ILE A 64 12.52 14.64 25.55
CA ILE A 64 13.33 13.87 26.51
C ILE A 64 14.83 14.03 26.19
N SER A 65 15.58 14.54 27.16
CA SER A 65 17.04 14.76 27.11
C SER A 65 17.50 15.72 26.01
N THR A 66 16.67 16.71 25.65
CA THR A 66 17.06 17.81 24.78
C THR A 66 16.60 19.16 25.32
N HIS A 67 17.28 20.23 24.89
CA HIS A 67 16.87 21.62 25.06
C HIS A 67 16.69 22.28 23.70
N ILE A 68 15.68 23.14 23.58
CA ILE A 68 15.57 24.08 22.46
C ILE A 68 16.18 25.41 22.89
N ILE A 69 16.75 26.14 21.93
CA ILE A 69 17.22 27.51 22.14
C ILE A 69 16.23 28.44 21.44
N LEU A 70 15.62 29.32 22.22
CA LEU A 70 14.74 30.36 21.74
C LEU A 70 15.49 31.68 21.63
N ASP A 71 15.44 32.28 20.46
CA ASP A 71 15.88 33.64 20.24
C ASP A 71 14.89 34.63 20.86
N GLY A 72 15.36 35.42 21.83
CA GLY A 72 14.57 36.43 22.52
C GLY A 72 14.15 37.61 21.64
N LEU A 73 14.80 37.82 20.49
CA LEU A 73 14.41 38.84 19.50
C LEU A 73 13.37 38.33 18.50
N LYS A 74 13.10 37.01 18.48
CA LYS A 74 12.20 36.33 17.54
C LYS A 74 12.55 36.54 16.06
N ILE A 75 13.83 36.71 15.75
CA ILE A 75 14.34 36.83 14.39
C ILE A 75 14.30 35.46 13.69
N PHE A 76 14.50 34.37 14.45
CA PHE A 76 14.28 33.02 13.97
C PHE A 76 12.84 32.54 14.22
N SER A 77 12.34 31.69 13.34
CA SER A 77 11.10 30.95 13.54
C SER A 77 11.13 29.65 12.74
N LYS A 78 10.50 28.61 13.28
CA LYS A 78 10.27 27.38 12.52
C LYS A 78 8.84 27.34 12.00
N GLU A 79 8.69 27.60 10.71
CA GLU A 79 7.46 27.36 9.97
C GLU A 79 7.53 26.02 9.23
N GLY A 80 6.39 25.33 9.15
CA GLY A 80 6.29 24.09 8.43
C GLY A 80 4.88 23.53 8.40
N LYS A 81 4.76 22.39 7.73
CA LYS A 81 3.54 21.59 7.72
C LYS A 81 3.89 20.13 7.92
N PHE A 82 3.01 19.38 8.55
CA PHE A 82 3.22 17.95 8.78
C PHE A 82 2.01 17.11 8.41
N THR A 83 2.29 15.86 8.07
CA THR A 83 1.29 14.91 7.59
C THR A 83 0.24 14.61 8.66
N ASN A 84 -1.03 14.71 8.28
CA ASN A 84 -2.19 14.44 9.13
C ASN A 84 -3.00 13.27 8.53
N PRO A 85 -3.46 12.29 9.33
CA PRO A 85 -4.33 11.23 8.84
C PRO A 85 -5.80 11.66 8.76
N PRO A 86 -6.56 11.11 7.79
CA PRO A 86 -7.99 11.36 7.71
C PRO A 86 -8.71 10.79 8.95
N ARG A 87 -9.92 11.30 9.22
CA ARG A 87 -10.75 10.84 10.35
C ARG A 87 -11.05 9.34 10.21
N GLN A 88 -10.67 8.54 11.21
CA GLN A 88 -11.04 7.11 11.29
C GLN A 88 -12.55 6.86 11.10
N PRO A 89 -13.47 7.67 11.66
CA PRO A 89 -14.89 7.52 11.38
C PRO A 89 -15.26 7.55 9.90
N LEU A 90 -14.58 8.37 9.07
CA LEU A 90 -14.85 8.45 7.64
C LEU A 90 -14.56 7.11 6.95
N ILE A 91 -13.40 6.51 7.23
CA ILE A 91 -13.05 5.18 6.71
C ILE A 91 -14.03 4.12 7.25
N GLY A 92 -14.36 4.21 8.54
CA GLY A 92 -15.36 3.33 9.16
C GLY A 92 -16.74 3.44 8.51
N HIS A 93 -17.18 4.63 8.11
CA HIS A 93 -18.43 4.86 7.39
C HIS A 93 -18.38 4.23 5.99
N ILE A 94 -17.30 4.43 5.24
CA ILE A 94 -17.13 3.82 3.90
C ILE A 94 -17.20 2.29 3.98
N LEU A 95 -16.58 1.69 4.99
CA LEU A 95 -16.60 0.25 5.22
C LEU A 95 -17.96 -0.29 5.69
N ARG A 96 -18.81 0.54 6.32
CA ARG A 96 -20.14 0.15 6.81
C ARG A 96 -21.26 0.40 5.80
N ASN A 97 -21.09 1.37 4.89
CA ASN A 97 -22.13 1.77 3.96
C ASN A 97 -22.12 0.85 2.74
N VAL A 98 -22.77 -0.31 2.88
CA VAL A 98 -22.82 -1.40 1.88
C VAL A 98 -23.94 -1.19 0.86
N GLU A 99 -24.90 -0.29 1.12
CA GLU A 99 -26.19 -0.31 0.43
C GLU A 99 -26.15 0.04 -1.07
N ASN A 100 -25.04 0.56 -1.61
CA ASN A 100 -24.95 0.90 -3.04
C ASN A 100 -23.57 0.70 -3.70
N LYS A 101 -22.58 0.08 -3.04
CA LYS A 101 -21.22 -0.05 -3.58
C LYS A 101 -20.67 -1.47 -3.43
N THR A 102 -19.94 -1.93 -4.45
CA THR A 102 -19.16 -3.16 -4.41
C THR A 102 -17.94 -3.01 -3.48
N HIS A 103 -17.39 -4.13 -3.00
CA HIS A 103 -16.17 -4.11 -2.18
C HIS A 103 -15.01 -3.39 -2.89
N ILE A 104 -14.91 -3.56 -4.21
CA ILE A 104 -13.89 -2.89 -5.02
C ILE A 104 -14.07 -1.36 -5.01
N GLU A 105 -15.30 -0.87 -5.22
CA GLU A 105 -15.59 0.56 -5.18
C GLU A 105 -15.38 1.16 -3.79
N GLN A 106 -15.64 0.39 -2.72
CA GLN A 106 -15.33 0.83 -1.35
C GLN A 106 -13.81 0.98 -1.15
N LEU A 107 -13.00 0.04 -1.62
CA LEU A 107 -11.54 0.13 -1.52
C LEU A 107 -10.97 1.28 -2.35
N GLU A 108 -11.49 1.51 -3.57
CA GLU A 108 -11.09 2.68 -4.36
C GLU A 108 -11.49 4.00 -3.68
N TRP A 109 -12.64 4.04 -3.02
CA TRP A 109 -13.03 5.23 -2.26
C TRP A 109 -12.11 5.47 -1.06
N ILE A 110 -11.80 4.42 -0.30
CA ILE A 110 -10.84 4.50 0.80
C ILE A 110 -9.49 4.99 0.30
N LYS A 111 -9.02 4.48 -0.84
CA LYS A 111 -7.77 4.93 -1.45
C LYS A 111 -7.80 6.42 -1.75
N ARG A 112 -8.86 6.94 -2.39
CA ARG A 112 -9.03 8.37 -2.67
C ARG A 112 -9.06 9.23 -1.41
N VAL A 113 -9.69 8.76 -0.33
CA VAL A 113 -9.69 9.47 0.96
C VAL A 113 -8.29 9.50 1.58
N LEU A 114 -7.55 8.39 1.51
CA LEU A 114 -6.18 8.31 2.05
C LEU A 114 -5.17 9.12 1.22
N THR A 115 -5.45 9.36 -0.06
CA THR A 115 -4.67 10.24 -0.94
C THR A 115 -5.24 11.66 -1.04
N TYR A 116 -6.26 11.99 -0.25
CA TYR A 116 -6.90 13.31 -0.21
C TYR A 116 -7.42 13.81 -1.59
N GLU A 117 -7.76 12.89 -2.49
CA GLU A 117 -8.40 13.20 -3.78
C GLU A 117 -9.92 13.42 -3.66
N ASP A 118 -10.51 13.07 -2.52
CA ASP A 118 -11.95 13.20 -2.25
C ASP A 118 -12.27 14.49 -1.50
N LYS A 119 -13.24 15.27 -2.01
CA LYS A 119 -13.67 16.54 -1.43
C LYS A 119 -14.28 16.40 -0.02
N GLU A 120 -14.87 15.25 0.32
CA GLU A 120 -15.34 14.98 1.70
C GLU A 120 -14.17 14.80 2.68
N ALA A 121 -12.97 14.51 2.20
CA ALA A 121 -11.75 14.55 3.02
C ALA A 121 -11.27 15.99 3.27
N GLU A 122 -11.71 16.98 2.48
CA GLU A 122 -11.38 18.41 2.63
C GLU A 122 -12.25 19.13 3.66
N GLU A 123 -13.49 18.69 3.93
CA GLU A 123 -14.43 19.37 4.84
C GLU A 123 -14.13 19.11 6.34
N ILE A 124 -12.92 19.43 6.80
CA ILE A 124 -12.60 19.47 8.24
C ILE A 124 -11.69 20.64 8.57
N GLY A 125 -12.32 21.71 9.08
CA GLY A 125 -11.72 22.70 10.00
C GLY A 125 -10.95 23.84 9.34
N GLU A 126 -11.47 25.05 9.49
CA GLU A 126 -10.87 26.35 9.14
C GLU A 126 -9.32 26.39 9.28
N GLY A 127 -8.61 26.20 8.17
CA GLY A 127 -7.15 26.31 8.06
C GLY A 127 -6.61 25.36 6.98
N GLU A 128 -5.99 25.90 5.94
CA GLU A 128 -5.68 25.23 4.66
C GLU A 128 -4.88 23.91 4.75
N GLU A 129 -5.29 22.95 3.90
CA GLU A 129 -4.74 21.59 3.61
C GLU A 129 -5.16 20.43 4.55
N SER A 130 -6.23 19.70 4.22
CA SER A 130 -6.72 18.52 4.95
C SER A 130 -5.69 17.38 5.16
N GLU A 131 -4.69 17.30 4.28
CA GLU A 131 -3.56 16.37 4.35
C GLU A 131 -2.43 16.85 5.28
N TYR A 132 -2.27 18.17 5.45
CA TYR A 132 -1.14 18.75 6.17
C TYR A 132 -1.57 19.77 7.21
N GLN A 133 -1.11 19.60 8.45
CA GLN A 133 -1.32 20.61 9.48
C GLN A 133 -0.15 21.59 9.51
N VAL A 134 -0.44 22.88 9.32
CA VAL A 134 0.56 23.96 9.39
C VAL A 134 0.88 24.29 10.85
N PHE A 135 2.14 24.59 11.13
CA PHE A 135 2.60 25.06 12.43
C PHE A 135 3.71 26.10 12.31
N THR A 136 3.79 26.97 13.31
CA THR A 136 4.86 27.97 13.48
C THR A 136 5.36 27.94 14.91
N ILE A 137 6.67 27.81 15.12
CA ILE A 137 7.32 27.89 16.44
C ILE A 137 8.22 29.12 16.42
N GLU A 138 7.70 30.23 16.96
CA GLU A 138 8.41 31.51 17.02
C GLU A 138 9.67 31.42 17.88
N GLY A 139 10.71 32.14 17.48
CA GLY A 139 11.99 32.19 18.19
C GLY A 139 12.80 30.90 18.10
N LEU A 140 12.31 29.82 17.51
CA LEU A 140 13.05 28.57 17.47
C LEU A 140 14.28 28.70 16.57
N THR A 141 15.46 28.52 17.17
CA THR A 141 16.73 28.65 16.47
C THR A 141 16.95 27.53 15.46
N ASN A 142 17.41 27.85 14.25
CA ASN A 142 17.63 26.86 13.19
C ASN A 142 18.85 25.95 13.45
N PRO A 143 18.87 24.72 12.89
CA PRO A 143 19.89 23.73 13.17
C PRO A 143 21.31 24.19 12.86
N GLU A 144 21.51 24.95 11.77
CA GLU A 144 22.83 25.46 11.36
C GLU A 144 23.40 26.42 12.41
N PHE A 145 22.54 27.28 12.98
CA PHE A 145 22.95 28.19 14.05
C PHE A 145 23.08 27.46 15.39
N LEU A 146 22.21 26.49 15.69
CA LEU A 146 22.34 25.64 16.88
C LEU A 146 23.66 24.87 16.91
N GLU A 147 24.11 24.32 15.78
CA GLU A 147 25.41 23.65 15.67
C GLU A 147 26.54 24.63 16.01
N SER A 148 26.44 25.85 15.50
CA SER A 148 27.40 26.91 15.78
C SER A 148 27.40 27.31 17.27
N LEU A 149 26.22 27.45 17.89
CA LEU A 149 26.08 27.71 19.32
C LEU A 149 26.62 26.55 20.17
N SER A 150 26.47 25.30 19.73
CA SER A 150 26.97 24.12 20.44
C SER A 150 28.50 24.12 20.57
N LEU A 151 29.23 24.78 19.67
CA LEU A 151 30.68 25.00 19.78
C LEU A 151 31.04 26.08 20.82
N LEU A 152 30.10 26.97 21.14
CA LEU A 152 30.29 28.11 22.04
C LEU A 152 29.81 27.83 23.45
N ILE A 153 28.73 27.06 23.61
CA ILE A 153 28.13 26.70 24.91
C ILE A 153 29.14 26.11 25.90
N PRO A 154 30.09 25.22 25.51
CA PRO A 154 31.10 24.72 26.45
C PRO A 154 32.07 25.78 26.99
N LYS A 155 32.09 26.99 26.38
CA LYS A 155 32.94 28.12 26.75
C LYS A 155 32.14 29.25 27.43
N LEU A 156 30.91 28.96 27.84
CA LEU A 156 30.02 29.90 28.52
C LEU A 156 30.63 30.35 29.85
N GLU A 157 30.64 31.65 30.12
CA GLU A 157 31.20 32.23 31.34
C GLU A 157 30.10 32.92 32.16
N TYR A 158 30.15 32.80 33.49
CA TYR A 158 29.20 33.44 34.39
C TYR A 158 29.74 34.79 34.90
N LEU A 159 29.51 35.85 34.12
CA LEU A 159 30.13 37.17 34.28
C LEU A 159 29.10 38.29 34.50
N PRO A 160 29.47 39.42 35.14
CA PRO A 160 28.61 40.59 35.23
C PRO A 160 28.22 41.10 33.84
N ILE A 161 26.91 41.32 33.60
CA ILE A 161 26.42 41.91 32.35
C ILE A 161 26.60 43.44 32.29
N GLY A 162 27.20 44.03 33.34
CA GLY A 162 27.24 45.48 33.57
C GLY A 162 27.87 46.31 32.44
N ASP A 163 28.77 45.75 31.63
CA ASP A 163 29.39 46.43 30.49
C ASP A 163 28.68 46.22 29.15
N TYR A 164 27.63 45.39 29.12
CA TYR A 164 26.80 45.14 27.95
C TYR A 164 25.51 45.94 28.02
N MET A 165 24.92 46.26 26.86
CA MET A 165 23.52 46.67 26.78
C MET A 165 22.70 45.46 26.32
N PRO A 166 21.85 44.87 27.18
CA PRO A 166 20.98 43.78 26.76
C PRO A 166 19.95 44.32 25.77
N LEU A 167 19.81 43.64 24.62
CA LEU A 167 18.69 43.89 23.72
C LEU A 167 17.40 43.48 24.41
N ASP A 168 16.30 44.21 24.15
CA ASP A 168 15.03 43.90 24.80
C ASP A 168 14.51 42.55 24.28
N ALA A 169 14.29 41.61 25.19
CA ALA A 169 13.75 40.32 24.84
C ALA A 169 12.25 40.48 24.59
N GLY A 170 11.80 40.29 23.35
CA GLY A 170 10.38 40.19 22.99
C GLY A 170 9.72 38.91 23.51
N LEU A 171 10.41 38.12 24.33
CA LEU A 171 10.00 36.85 24.87
C LEU A 171 10.05 36.85 26.41
N THR A 172 8.91 36.61 27.05
CA THR A 172 8.85 36.35 28.49
C THR A 172 9.06 34.87 28.81
N THR A 173 9.39 34.54 30.06
CA THR A 173 9.53 33.14 30.49
C THR A 173 8.23 32.33 30.31
N ASP A 174 7.07 32.94 30.54
CA ASP A 174 5.78 32.27 30.34
C ASP A 174 5.52 31.99 28.85
N GLN A 175 5.80 32.96 27.97
CA GLN A 175 5.71 32.75 26.52
C GLN A 175 6.69 31.67 26.04
N ALA A 176 7.88 31.60 26.63
CA ALA A 176 8.84 30.56 26.30
C ALA A 176 8.36 29.17 26.71
N LEU A 177 7.71 29.04 27.87
CA LEU A 177 7.08 27.80 28.32
C LEU A 177 6.01 27.35 27.32
N ASP A 178 5.14 28.27 26.88
CA ASP A 178 4.11 28.00 25.87
C ASP A 178 4.73 27.54 24.53
N ILE A 179 5.83 28.16 24.11
CA ILE A 179 6.56 27.78 22.88
C ILE A 179 7.20 26.40 23.02
N SER A 180 7.81 26.08 24.17
CA SER A 180 8.37 24.75 24.45
C SER A 180 7.28 23.67 24.50
N GLU A 181 6.12 23.99 25.10
CA GLU A 181 4.97 23.09 25.08
C GLU A 181 4.45 22.89 23.65
N LYS A 182 4.32 23.96 22.86
CA LYS A 182 3.94 23.86 21.45
C LYS A 182 4.91 22.98 20.67
N TYR A 183 6.22 23.16 20.85
CA TYR A 183 7.25 22.31 20.22
C TYR A 183 7.07 20.82 20.56
N ARG A 184 6.90 20.50 21.85
CA ARG A 184 6.66 19.11 22.30
C ARG A 184 5.35 18.55 21.73
N ASN A 185 4.28 19.34 21.77
CA ASN A 185 2.96 18.96 21.27
C ASN A 185 2.99 18.67 19.76
N VAL A 186 3.75 19.42 18.97
CA VAL A 186 3.93 19.14 17.53
C VAL A 186 4.61 17.78 17.33
N ILE A 187 5.69 17.49 18.06
CA ILE A 187 6.41 16.21 17.97
C ILE A 187 5.51 15.04 18.41
N ASP A 188 4.75 15.20 19.49
CA ASP A 188 3.87 14.15 19.98
C ASP A 188 2.65 13.96 19.08
N THR A 189 2.15 15.04 18.46
CA THR A 189 1.12 14.96 17.41
C THR A 189 1.62 14.18 16.20
N LEU A 190 2.85 14.42 15.74
CA LEU A 190 3.48 13.66 14.65
C LEU A 190 3.57 12.16 14.94
N LYS A 191 4.02 11.79 16.15
CA LYS A 191 4.04 10.38 16.59
C LYS A 191 2.62 9.79 16.71
N GLY A 192 1.68 10.57 17.25
CA GLY A 192 0.27 10.19 17.33
C GLY A 192 -0.36 9.98 15.95
N ASN A 193 -0.03 10.83 14.98
CA ASN A 193 -0.46 10.72 13.61
C ASN A 193 0.11 9.47 12.93
N ALA A 194 1.39 9.14 13.18
CA ALA A 194 1.99 7.89 12.71
C ALA A 194 1.23 6.65 13.22
N PHE A 195 0.83 6.64 14.50
CA PHE A 195 0.02 5.57 15.08
C PHE A 195 -1.40 5.56 14.49
N ARG A 196 -2.03 6.73 14.33
CA ARG A 196 -3.35 6.86 13.72
C ARG A 196 -3.35 6.34 12.28
N TRP A 197 -2.32 6.61 11.47
CA TRP A 197 -2.15 5.98 10.16
C TRP A 197 -2.12 4.46 10.27
N GLU A 198 -1.27 3.89 11.14
CA GLU A 198 -1.17 2.44 11.33
C GLU A 198 -2.50 1.78 11.71
N SER A 199 -3.24 2.38 12.63
CA SER A 199 -4.54 1.86 13.07
C SER A 199 -5.60 1.81 11.96
N GLN A 200 -5.49 2.64 10.91
CA GLN A 200 -6.39 2.53 9.74
C GLN A 200 -6.19 1.20 9.00
N ILE A 201 -4.96 0.65 8.98
CA ILE A 201 -4.70 -0.67 8.37
C ILE A 201 -5.49 -1.73 9.12
N GLU A 202 -5.50 -1.71 10.45
CA GLU A 202 -6.22 -2.69 11.27
C GLU A 202 -7.73 -2.61 11.03
N LEU A 203 -8.29 -1.39 11.02
CA LEU A 203 -9.71 -1.14 10.77
C LEU A 203 -10.15 -1.63 9.38
N ILE A 204 -9.35 -1.39 8.35
CA ILE A 204 -9.64 -1.85 6.98
C ILE A 204 -9.46 -3.37 6.89
N LYS A 205 -8.40 -3.91 7.49
CA LYS A 205 -8.09 -5.35 7.47
C LYS A 205 -9.20 -6.19 8.07
N GLU A 206 -9.75 -5.77 9.22
CA GLU A 206 -10.83 -6.49 9.89
C GLU A 206 -12.02 -6.72 8.94
N LYS A 207 -12.38 -5.72 8.14
CA LYS A 207 -13.47 -5.83 7.17
C LYS A 207 -13.12 -6.67 5.96
N ILE A 208 -11.91 -6.51 5.43
CA ILE A 208 -11.45 -7.30 4.28
C ILE A 208 -11.33 -8.77 4.62
N ASP A 209 -10.80 -9.13 5.80
CA ASP A 209 -10.70 -10.51 6.23
C ASP A 209 -12.08 -11.18 6.27
N ASN A 210 -13.13 -10.45 6.71
CA ASN A 210 -14.51 -10.94 6.67
C ASN A 210 -14.99 -11.17 5.22
N TRP A 211 -14.76 -10.23 4.30
CA TRP A 211 -15.12 -10.39 2.89
C TRP A 211 -14.40 -11.57 2.22
N LEU A 212 -13.12 -11.77 2.53
CA LEU A 212 -12.34 -12.88 2.00
C LEU A 212 -12.84 -14.23 2.54
N VAL A 213 -13.26 -14.29 3.81
CA VAL A 213 -13.89 -15.48 4.39
C VAL A 213 -15.21 -15.78 3.68
N GLU A 214 -16.09 -14.80 3.49
CA GLU A 214 -17.35 -14.95 2.76
C GLU A 214 -17.13 -15.44 1.33
N LEU A 215 -16.19 -14.83 0.59
CA LEU A 215 -15.83 -15.26 -0.76
C LEU A 215 -15.29 -16.69 -0.80
N ASN A 216 -14.48 -17.10 0.17
CA ASN A 216 -14.00 -18.48 0.24
C ASN A 216 -15.13 -19.48 0.51
N VAL A 217 -16.14 -19.10 1.31
CA VAL A 217 -17.34 -19.92 1.52
C VAL A 217 -18.14 -20.02 0.23
N GLU A 218 -18.39 -18.92 -0.47
CA GLU A 218 -19.09 -18.93 -1.77
C GLU A 218 -18.38 -19.78 -2.83
N ILE A 219 -17.04 -19.71 -2.89
CA ILE A 219 -16.23 -20.55 -3.78
C ILE A 219 -16.46 -22.04 -3.48
N LYS A 220 -16.38 -22.44 -2.21
CA LYS A 220 -16.63 -23.83 -1.78
C LYS A 220 -18.06 -24.28 -2.07
N ASP A 221 -19.03 -23.39 -1.89
CA ASP A 221 -20.44 -23.64 -2.19
C ASP A 221 -20.66 -23.89 -3.68
N ILE A 222 -20.05 -23.07 -4.55
CA ILE A 222 -20.08 -23.27 -6.00
C ILE A 222 -19.46 -24.63 -6.35
N GLU A 223 -18.26 -24.94 -5.84
CA GLU A 223 -17.59 -26.22 -6.09
C GLU A 223 -18.47 -27.41 -5.65
N SER A 224 -19.08 -27.35 -4.47
CA SER A 224 -19.92 -28.42 -3.93
C SER A 224 -21.22 -28.61 -4.73
N ARG A 225 -21.91 -27.51 -5.07
CA ARG A 225 -23.17 -27.53 -5.84
C ARG A 225 -22.95 -28.11 -7.24
N TYR A 226 -21.97 -27.58 -7.98
CA TYR A 226 -21.67 -28.04 -9.32
C TYR A 226 -21.09 -29.47 -9.33
N SER A 227 -20.25 -29.83 -8.35
CA SER A 227 -19.79 -31.23 -8.21
C SER A 227 -20.96 -32.19 -7.97
N SER A 228 -21.96 -31.79 -7.19
CA SER A 228 -23.17 -32.57 -6.95
C SER A 228 -24.04 -32.70 -8.20
N GLU A 229 -24.15 -31.62 -8.98
CA GLU A 229 -24.86 -31.62 -10.27
C GLU A 229 -24.17 -32.51 -11.31
N ILE A 230 -22.84 -32.41 -11.43
CA ILE A 230 -22.03 -33.30 -12.27
C ILE A 230 -22.25 -34.76 -11.86
N LYS A 231 -22.26 -35.07 -10.55
CA LYS A 231 -22.54 -36.43 -10.06
C LYS A 231 -23.94 -36.89 -10.48
N LYS A 232 -24.98 -36.07 -10.33
CA LYS A 232 -26.36 -36.40 -10.76
C LYS A 232 -26.44 -36.69 -12.26
N VAL A 233 -25.81 -35.86 -13.09
CA VAL A 233 -25.78 -36.08 -14.55
C VAL A 233 -24.96 -37.33 -14.89
N SER A 234 -23.92 -37.62 -14.12
CA SER A 234 -23.00 -38.73 -14.38
C SER A 234 -23.59 -40.12 -14.04
N ILE A 235 -24.59 -40.21 -13.17
CA ILE A 235 -25.26 -41.46 -12.76
C ILE A 235 -26.20 -42.02 -13.85
N ALA A 236 -26.58 -41.22 -14.85
CA ALA A 236 -27.63 -41.60 -15.81
C ALA A 236 -27.30 -42.85 -16.66
N ILE A 237 -26.05 -42.96 -17.13
CA ILE A 237 -25.52 -44.11 -17.86
C ILE A 237 -23.98 -44.03 -17.87
N ASP A 238 -23.27 -45.12 -17.59
CA ASP A 238 -21.81 -45.21 -17.74
C ASP A 238 -21.42 -46.32 -18.73
N GLU A 239 -20.15 -46.36 -19.14
CA GLU A 239 -19.70 -47.33 -20.15
C GLU A 239 -19.92 -48.79 -19.72
N ASP A 240 -19.86 -49.08 -18.43
CA ASP A 240 -20.06 -50.43 -17.90
C ASP A 240 -21.54 -50.80 -17.90
N GLN A 241 -22.43 -49.86 -17.56
CA GLN A 241 -23.87 -50.01 -17.68
C GLN A 241 -24.32 -50.13 -19.14
N VAL A 242 -23.67 -49.44 -20.09
CA VAL A 242 -23.91 -49.63 -21.53
C VAL A 242 -23.60 -51.08 -21.91
N LYS A 243 -22.45 -51.61 -21.49
CA LYS A 243 -22.06 -53.00 -21.76
C LYS A 243 -23.05 -53.99 -21.14
N GLU A 244 -23.40 -53.82 -19.87
CA GLU A 244 -24.29 -54.74 -19.16
C GLU A 244 -25.71 -54.73 -19.76
N ARG A 245 -26.23 -53.56 -20.14
CA ARG A 245 -27.54 -53.44 -20.82
C ARG A 245 -27.49 -54.06 -22.22
N MET A 246 -26.40 -53.87 -22.95
CA MET A 246 -26.19 -54.50 -24.26
C MET A 246 -26.15 -56.03 -24.17
N GLU A 247 -25.47 -56.59 -23.17
CA GLU A 247 -25.44 -58.04 -22.95
C GLU A 247 -26.83 -58.59 -22.62
N LYS A 248 -27.56 -57.95 -21.70
CA LYS A 248 -28.92 -58.37 -21.34
C LYS A 248 -29.89 -58.30 -22.52
N GLU A 249 -29.81 -57.24 -23.33
CA GLU A 249 -30.69 -57.09 -24.49
C GLU A 249 -30.33 -58.09 -25.59
N ARG A 250 -29.03 -58.36 -25.81
CA ARG A 250 -28.59 -59.43 -26.72
C ARG A 250 -29.14 -60.78 -26.28
N ASP A 251 -29.02 -61.15 -25.01
CA ASP A 251 -29.56 -62.40 -24.48
C ASP A 251 -31.08 -62.51 -24.69
N GLN A 252 -31.82 -61.41 -24.49
CA GLN A 252 -33.27 -61.39 -24.71
C GLN A 252 -33.63 -61.55 -26.19
N ILE A 253 -32.91 -60.86 -27.08
CA ILE A 253 -33.12 -60.94 -28.53
C ILE A 253 -32.75 -62.33 -29.05
N ASP A 254 -31.67 -62.92 -28.57
CA ASP A 254 -31.24 -64.29 -28.92
C ASP A 254 -32.27 -65.33 -28.44
N GLN A 255 -32.76 -65.21 -27.20
CA GLN A 255 -33.84 -66.06 -26.70
C GLN A 255 -35.13 -65.90 -27.52
N TRP A 256 -35.47 -64.68 -27.91
CA TRP A 256 -36.61 -64.40 -28.77
C TRP A 256 -36.42 -65.04 -30.16
N GLU A 257 -35.25 -64.88 -30.79
CA GLU A 257 -34.90 -65.47 -32.08
C GLU A 257 -35.07 -67.00 -32.04
N VAL A 258 -34.44 -67.66 -31.06
CA VAL A 258 -34.53 -69.12 -30.87
C VAL A 258 -35.98 -69.57 -30.67
N ASN A 259 -36.76 -68.84 -29.88
CA ASN A 259 -38.16 -69.18 -29.63
C ASN A 259 -39.04 -69.05 -30.88
N GLN A 260 -38.82 -68.03 -31.71
CA GLN A 260 -39.55 -67.88 -32.96
C GLN A 260 -39.13 -68.94 -33.99
N GLN A 261 -37.83 -69.27 -34.06
CA GLN A 261 -37.33 -70.35 -34.91
C GLN A 261 -37.90 -71.72 -34.48
N LYS A 262 -38.01 -72.00 -33.17
CA LYS A 262 -38.66 -73.21 -32.66
C LYS A 262 -40.13 -73.30 -33.09
N LYS A 263 -40.89 -72.21 -33.01
CA LYS A 263 -42.29 -72.18 -33.50
C LYS A 263 -42.38 -72.47 -35.01
N LEU A 264 -41.41 -71.98 -35.80
CA LEU A 264 -41.33 -72.32 -37.23
C LEU A 264 -41.01 -73.80 -37.43
N ILE A 265 -40.09 -74.38 -36.67
CA ILE A 265 -39.75 -75.81 -36.72
C ILE A 265 -40.96 -76.67 -36.34
N GLU A 266 -41.71 -76.32 -35.29
CA GLU A 266 -42.96 -76.98 -34.92
C GLU A 266 -44.00 -76.91 -36.04
N SER A 267 -44.13 -75.74 -36.68
CA SER A 267 -45.02 -75.54 -37.82
C SER A 267 -44.60 -76.40 -39.03
N ILE A 268 -43.29 -76.51 -39.29
CA ILE A 268 -42.74 -77.39 -40.32
C ILE A 268 -43.00 -78.86 -39.96
N SER A 269 -42.84 -79.25 -38.69
CA SER A 269 -43.13 -80.61 -38.23
C SER A 269 -44.59 -81.01 -38.45
N LEU A 270 -45.54 -80.08 -38.27
CA LEU A 270 -46.96 -80.29 -38.57
C LEU A 270 -47.23 -80.59 -40.05
N LEU A 271 -46.44 -80.01 -40.97
CA LEU A 271 -46.52 -80.35 -42.40
C LEU A 271 -46.21 -81.84 -42.63
N PHE A 272 -45.14 -82.35 -42.02
CA PHE A 272 -44.75 -83.75 -42.15
C PHE A 272 -45.72 -84.71 -41.45
N LYS A 273 -46.29 -84.34 -40.29
CA LYS A 273 -47.36 -85.13 -39.64
C LYS A 273 -48.61 -85.24 -40.50
N THR A 274 -48.89 -84.23 -41.33
CA THR A 274 -50.02 -84.25 -42.27
C THR A 274 -49.76 -85.27 -43.37
N LEU A 275 -48.52 -85.33 -43.91
CA LEU A 275 -48.10 -86.39 -44.85
C LEU A 275 -48.18 -87.78 -44.22
N ASP A 276 -47.69 -87.96 -43.00
CA ASP A 276 -47.71 -89.26 -42.31
C ASP A 276 -49.13 -89.82 -42.18
N ARG A 277 -50.11 -88.97 -41.87
CA ARG A 277 -51.53 -89.37 -41.78
C ARG A 277 -52.09 -89.83 -43.12
N GLU A 278 -51.80 -89.11 -44.20
CA GLU A 278 -52.23 -89.51 -45.54
C GLU A 278 -51.59 -90.84 -45.97
N TYR A 279 -50.30 -91.04 -45.67
CA TYR A 279 -49.61 -92.32 -45.91
C TYR A 279 -50.22 -93.47 -45.10
N GLU A 280 -50.54 -93.26 -43.82
CA GLU A 280 -51.17 -94.28 -42.98
C GLU A 280 -52.55 -94.69 -43.51
N GLU A 281 -53.37 -93.76 -43.99
CA GLU A 281 -54.69 -94.09 -44.54
C GLU A 281 -54.58 -94.95 -45.81
N ILE A 282 -53.64 -94.61 -46.69
CA ILE A 282 -53.34 -95.41 -47.89
C ILE A 282 -52.87 -96.80 -47.48
N LEU A 283 -51.93 -96.90 -46.52
CA LEU A 283 -51.39 -98.18 -46.03
C LEU A 283 -52.47 -99.04 -45.37
N LYS A 284 -53.36 -98.46 -44.55
CA LYS A 284 -54.45 -99.19 -43.87
C LYS A 284 -55.37 -99.89 -44.87
N LYS A 285 -55.80 -99.21 -45.93
CA LYS A 285 -56.64 -99.82 -46.97
C LYS A 285 -55.87 -100.86 -47.80
N ASN A 286 -54.58 -100.63 -48.06
CA ASN A 286 -53.76 -101.57 -48.81
C ASN A 286 -53.47 -102.89 -48.06
N ARG A 287 -53.59 -102.91 -46.71
CA ARG A 287 -53.39 -104.13 -45.90
C ARG A 287 -54.34 -105.27 -46.25
N PHE A 288 -55.58 -104.96 -46.63
CA PHE A 288 -56.55 -105.99 -47.02
C PHE A 288 -56.09 -106.76 -48.26
N PHE A 289 -55.50 -106.05 -49.23
CA PHE A 289 -55.06 -106.61 -50.52
C PHE A 289 -53.66 -107.22 -50.49
N SER A 290 -52.87 -106.94 -49.45
CA SER A 290 -51.54 -107.55 -49.26
C SER A 290 -51.59 -108.88 -48.49
N ASN A 291 -52.74 -109.25 -47.92
CA ASN A 291 -52.90 -110.52 -47.21
C ASN A 291 -53.61 -111.56 -48.11
N ALA A 292 -52.81 -112.50 -48.63
CA ALA A 292 -53.25 -113.54 -49.54
C ALA A 292 -54.37 -114.43 -48.98
N ASP A 293 -54.41 -114.67 -47.66
CA ASP A 293 -55.40 -115.55 -47.05
C ASP A 293 -56.79 -114.90 -46.91
N THR A 294 -56.86 -113.57 -46.80
CA THR A 294 -58.11 -112.80 -46.87
C THR A 294 -58.70 -112.80 -48.28
N LEU A 295 -57.84 -112.75 -49.30
CA LEU A 295 -58.27 -112.71 -50.71
C LEU A 295 -58.81 -114.08 -51.18
N LYS A 296 -58.20 -115.20 -50.77
CA LYS A 296 -58.64 -116.57 -51.12
C LYS A 296 -60.06 -116.91 -50.66
N ARG A 297 -60.62 -116.17 -49.69
CA ARG A 297 -61.94 -116.42 -49.10
C ARG A 297 -63.11 -115.81 -49.88
N ARG A 298 -62.85 -115.05 -50.96
CA ARG A 298 -63.90 -114.40 -51.76
C ARG A 298 -63.99 -115.02 -53.17
N PRO A 299 -65.17 -115.00 -53.82
CA PRO A 299 -65.33 -115.44 -55.20
C PRO A 299 -64.46 -114.62 -56.15
N PHE A 300 -63.74 -115.29 -57.06
CA PHE A 300 -62.74 -114.67 -57.95
C PHE A 300 -63.27 -113.45 -58.73
N ASN A 301 -64.47 -113.54 -59.32
CA ASN A 301 -65.06 -112.45 -60.10
C ASN A 301 -65.44 -111.23 -59.24
N GLN A 302 -65.81 -111.42 -57.97
CA GLN A 302 -66.02 -110.31 -57.04
C GLN A 302 -64.67 -109.72 -56.56
N LEU A 303 -63.60 -110.51 -56.55
CA LEU A 303 -62.26 -110.07 -56.17
C LEU A 303 -61.65 -109.14 -57.24
N LEU A 304 -61.81 -109.46 -58.53
CA LEU A 304 -61.28 -108.67 -59.63
C LEU A 304 -61.82 -107.24 -59.63
N ASN A 305 -63.14 -107.05 -59.54
CA ASN A 305 -63.73 -105.71 -59.47
C ASN A 305 -63.24 -104.92 -58.24
N ASN A 306 -63.12 -105.58 -57.07
CA ASN A 306 -62.59 -104.93 -55.87
C ASN A 306 -61.10 -104.56 -56.00
N ILE A 307 -60.32 -105.34 -56.76
CA ILE A 307 -58.90 -105.06 -57.02
C ILE A 307 -58.77 -103.87 -57.98
N ASP A 308 -59.56 -103.82 -59.05
CA ASP A 308 -59.56 -102.71 -60.01
C ASP A 308 -60.04 -101.40 -59.36
N GLU A 309 -61.09 -101.45 -58.54
CA GLU A 309 -61.54 -100.32 -57.73
C GLU A 309 -60.46 -99.86 -56.74
N HIS A 310 -59.70 -100.79 -56.14
CA HIS A 310 -58.60 -100.44 -55.23
C HIS A 310 -57.39 -99.84 -55.97
N PHE A 311 -57.05 -100.32 -57.16
CA PHE A 311 -56.03 -99.68 -58.00
C PHE A 311 -56.45 -98.26 -58.41
N ASN A 312 -57.72 -98.04 -58.75
CA ASN A 312 -58.25 -96.70 -59.00
C ASN A 312 -58.17 -95.81 -57.76
N TYR A 313 -58.51 -96.33 -56.57
CA TYR A 313 -58.33 -95.63 -55.29
C TYR A 313 -56.87 -95.25 -55.03
N LEU A 314 -55.91 -96.15 -55.29
CA LEU A 314 -54.48 -95.87 -55.14
C LEU A 314 -54.00 -94.81 -56.13
N LEU A 315 -54.48 -94.83 -57.37
CA LEU A 315 -54.16 -93.81 -58.38
C LEU A 315 -54.73 -92.44 -58.00
N GLU A 316 -55.98 -92.38 -57.55
CA GLU A 316 -56.63 -91.15 -57.07
C GLU A 316 -55.90 -90.59 -55.85
N LYS A 317 -55.63 -91.42 -54.85
CA LYS A 317 -54.88 -91.00 -53.65
C LYS A 317 -53.45 -90.61 -53.94
N ASN A 318 -52.78 -91.21 -54.92
CA ASN A 318 -51.45 -90.80 -55.34
C ASN A 318 -51.47 -89.40 -55.98
N ASN A 319 -52.49 -89.09 -56.78
CA ASN A 319 -52.67 -87.75 -57.35
C ASN A 319 -53.00 -86.71 -56.27
N GLU A 320 -53.88 -87.04 -55.31
CA GLU A 320 -54.15 -86.19 -54.14
C GLU A 320 -52.88 -85.97 -53.31
N MET A 321 -52.14 -87.02 -52.96
CA MET A 321 -50.88 -86.94 -52.23
C MET A 321 -49.85 -86.06 -52.96
N ARG A 322 -49.76 -86.18 -54.29
CA ARG A 322 -48.86 -85.33 -55.09
C ARG A 322 -49.22 -83.85 -54.98
N SER A 323 -50.51 -83.53 -54.98
CA SER A 323 -51.01 -82.16 -54.76
C SER A 323 -50.78 -81.66 -53.33
N THR A 324 -50.95 -82.53 -52.32
CA THR A 324 -50.65 -82.23 -50.92
C THR A 324 -49.16 -81.92 -50.76
N ILE A 325 -48.27 -82.75 -51.31
CA ILE A 325 -46.81 -82.54 -51.26
C ILE A 325 -46.43 -81.18 -51.88
N GLN A 326 -46.99 -80.82 -53.03
CA GLN A 326 -46.73 -79.53 -53.68
C GLN A 326 -47.20 -78.34 -52.83
N SER A 327 -48.38 -78.44 -52.20
CA SER A 327 -48.90 -77.43 -51.28
C SER A 327 -48.01 -77.26 -50.04
N LEU A 328 -47.59 -78.37 -49.42
CA LEU A 328 -46.70 -78.36 -48.26
C LEU A 328 -45.30 -77.83 -48.60
N GLN A 329 -44.79 -78.12 -49.80
CA GLN A 329 -43.51 -77.58 -50.27
C GLN A 329 -43.56 -76.06 -50.45
N LYS A 330 -44.69 -75.51 -50.92
CA LYS A 330 -44.91 -74.06 -50.99
C LYS A 330 -44.95 -73.45 -49.57
N GLN A 331 -45.68 -74.06 -48.64
CA GLN A 331 -45.76 -73.60 -47.25
C GLN A 331 -44.39 -73.66 -46.54
N TYR A 332 -43.58 -74.69 -46.80
CA TYR A 332 -42.19 -74.75 -46.33
C TYR A 332 -41.34 -73.60 -46.88
N GLY A 333 -41.50 -73.25 -48.16
CA GLY A 333 -40.86 -72.09 -48.76
C GLY A 333 -41.19 -70.78 -48.03
N GLU A 334 -42.47 -70.59 -47.66
CA GLU A 334 -42.92 -69.43 -46.87
C GLU A 334 -42.32 -69.42 -45.46
N TYR A 335 -42.23 -70.57 -44.79
CA TYR A 335 -41.59 -70.66 -43.46
C TYR A 335 -40.08 -70.40 -43.51
N LYS A 336 -39.40 -70.80 -44.59
CA LYS A 336 -37.97 -70.55 -44.80
C LYS A 336 -37.67 -69.05 -44.93
N GLU A 337 -38.47 -68.30 -45.69
CA GLU A 337 -38.29 -66.85 -45.81
C GLU A 337 -38.63 -66.12 -44.51
N LYS A 338 -39.68 -66.54 -43.79
CA LYS A 338 -39.97 -66.02 -42.43
C LYS A 338 -38.81 -66.23 -41.45
N GLY A 339 -38.08 -67.35 -41.56
CA GLY A 339 -36.87 -67.59 -40.77
C GLY A 339 -35.77 -66.55 -41.03
N LYS A 340 -35.53 -66.18 -42.29
CA LYS A 340 -34.56 -65.13 -42.64
C LYS A 340 -34.99 -63.75 -42.14
N GLU A 341 -36.29 -63.44 -42.22
CA GLU A 341 -36.84 -62.17 -41.70
C GLU A 341 -36.65 -62.03 -40.19
N ILE A 342 -36.80 -63.11 -39.42
CA ILE A 342 -36.56 -63.12 -37.97
C ILE A 342 -35.11 -62.75 -37.66
N ASN A 343 -34.14 -63.37 -38.35
CA ASN A 343 -32.71 -63.12 -38.12
C ASN A 343 -32.32 -61.68 -38.50
N SER A 344 -32.89 -61.15 -39.58
CA SER A 344 -32.69 -59.75 -40.00
C SER A 344 -33.26 -58.77 -38.97
N ARG A 345 -34.45 -59.04 -38.43
CA ARG A 345 -35.07 -58.24 -37.35
C ARG A 345 -34.28 -58.27 -36.05
N ALA A 346 -33.72 -59.41 -35.68
CA ALA A 346 -32.90 -59.55 -34.48
C ALA A 346 -31.66 -58.66 -34.55
N LYS A 347 -30.91 -58.72 -35.67
CA LYS A 347 -29.74 -57.85 -35.91
C LYS A 347 -30.10 -56.38 -35.88
N LYS A 348 -31.17 -56.00 -36.59
CA LYS A 348 -31.60 -54.60 -36.65
C LYS A 348 -31.96 -54.04 -35.27
N ARG A 349 -32.62 -54.83 -34.41
CA ARG A 349 -32.94 -54.42 -33.03
C ARG A 349 -31.70 -54.20 -32.18
N ILE A 350 -30.67 -55.04 -32.32
CA ILE A 350 -29.40 -54.88 -31.60
C ILE A 350 -28.71 -53.58 -32.04
N GLU A 351 -28.67 -53.31 -33.35
CA GLU A 351 -28.07 -52.09 -33.90
C GLU A 351 -28.83 -50.83 -33.45
N GLU A 352 -30.17 -50.84 -33.55
CA GLU A 352 -31.02 -49.72 -33.11
C GLU A 352 -30.83 -49.43 -31.61
N TYR A 353 -30.73 -50.47 -30.77
CA TYR A 353 -30.51 -50.32 -29.33
C TYR A 353 -29.09 -49.84 -28.99
N GLU A 354 -28.07 -50.31 -29.70
CA GLU A 354 -26.69 -49.85 -29.53
C GLU A 354 -26.55 -48.35 -29.86
N GLU A 355 -27.21 -47.91 -30.93
CA GLU A 355 -27.18 -46.51 -31.36
C GLU A 355 -27.95 -45.61 -30.39
N GLU A 356 -29.07 -46.08 -29.83
CA GLU A 356 -29.80 -45.39 -28.77
C GLU A 356 -28.91 -45.19 -27.52
N LEU A 357 -28.22 -46.23 -27.05
CA LEU A 357 -27.33 -46.14 -25.88
C LEU A 357 -26.13 -45.21 -26.14
N LYS A 358 -25.54 -45.23 -27.34
CA LYS A 358 -24.47 -44.30 -27.72
C LYS A 358 -24.94 -42.85 -27.75
N GLN A 359 -26.14 -42.58 -28.27
CA GLN A 359 -26.73 -41.24 -28.24
C GLN A 359 -26.95 -40.75 -26.79
N GLN A 360 -27.47 -41.62 -25.92
CA GLN A 360 -27.65 -41.30 -24.50
C GLN A 360 -26.32 -40.99 -23.78
N LEU A 361 -25.26 -41.75 -24.07
CA LEU A 361 -23.92 -41.53 -23.51
C LEU A 361 -23.33 -40.19 -24.00
N SER A 362 -23.40 -39.92 -25.30
CA SER A 362 -22.91 -38.67 -25.89
C SER A 362 -23.63 -37.44 -25.34
N GLU A 363 -24.96 -37.51 -25.20
CA GLU A 363 -25.76 -36.43 -24.64
C GLU A 363 -25.46 -36.20 -23.14
N LYS A 364 -25.16 -37.25 -22.38
CA LYS A 364 -24.66 -37.13 -21.01
C LYS A 364 -23.32 -36.39 -20.98
N ASP A 365 -22.34 -36.83 -21.78
CA ASP A 365 -20.99 -36.25 -21.76
C ASP A 365 -20.99 -34.78 -22.17
N ARG A 366 -21.86 -34.41 -23.13
CA ARG A 366 -22.13 -33.01 -23.50
C ARG A 366 -22.62 -32.20 -22.30
N LYS A 367 -23.66 -32.68 -21.60
CA LYS A 367 -24.21 -32.00 -20.42
C LYS A 367 -23.19 -31.87 -19.28
N VAL A 368 -22.41 -32.93 -19.01
CA VAL A 368 -21.32 -32.87 -18.01
C VAL A 368 -20.30 -31.80 -18.37
N SER A 369 -19.94 -31.71 -19.65
CA SER A 369 -18.98 -30.71 -20.14
C SER A 369 -19.50 -29.28 -20.02
N GLU A 370 -20.77 -29.05 -20.34
CA GLU A 370 -21.44 -27.75 -20.16
C GLU A 370 -21.45 -27.30 -18.70
N VAL A 371 -21.86 -28.18 -17.79
CA VAL A 371 -21.89 -27.91 -16.34
C VAL A 371 -20.48 -27.64 -15.79
N LYS A 372 -19.46 -28.39 -16.24
CA LYS A 372 -18.05 -28.14 -15.86
C LYS A 372 -17.56 -26.77 -16.36
N SER A 373 -17.90 -26.39 -17.58
CA SER A 373 -17.53 -25.09 -18.16
C SER A 373 -18.16 -23.94 -17.39
N GLU A 374 -19.45 -24.05 -17.03
CA GLU A 374 -20.13 -23.02 -16.23
C GLU A 374 -19.55 -22.91 -14.81
N MET A 375 -19.25 -24.06 -14.18
CA MET A 375 -18.55 -24.10 -12.89
C MET A 375 -17.21 -23.35 -12.95
N GLN A 376 -16.37 -23.64 -13.94
CA GLN A 376 -15.08 -22.97 -14.10
C GLN A 376 -15.24 -21.47 -14.30
N LYS A 377 -16.17 -21.02 -15.16
CA LYS A 377 -16.43 -19.58 -15.38
C LYS A 377 -16.80 -18.86 -14.09
N LYS A 378 -17.71 -19.44 -13.29
CA LYS A 378 -18.13 -18.85 -12.00
C LYS A 378 -17.00 -18.84 -10.97
N LEU A 379 -16.20 -19.91 -10.90
CA LEU A 379 -15.04 -19.98 -10.01
C LEU A 379 -13.96 -18.97 -10.39
N THR A 380 -13.63 -18.83 -11.68
CA THR A 380 -12.66 -17.85 -12.16
C THR A 380 -13.09 -16.45 -11.77
N LYS A 381 -14.34 -16.06 -12.04
CA LYS A 381 -14.86 -14.73 -11.69
C LYS A 381 -14.75 -14.43 -10.18
N LYS A 382 -15.02 -15.41 -9.31
CA LYS A 382 -14.91 -15.23 -7.85
C LYS A 382 -13.45 -15.18 -7.38
N LYS A 383 -12.55 -15.95 -8.00
CA LYS A 383 -11.11 -15.91 -7.70
C LYS A 383 -10.47 -14.60 -8.15
N GLU A 384 -10.82 -14.11 -9.34
CA GLU A 384 -10.37 -12.79 -9.83
C GLU A 384 -10.80 -11.66 -8.88
N LEU A 385 -12.06 -11.67 -8.43
CA LEU A 385 -12.54 -10.69 -7.45
C LEU A 385 -11.77 -10.75 -6.13
N LYS A 386 -11.44 -11.95 -5.66
CA LYS A 386 -10.63 -12.15 -4.45
C LYS A 386 -9.23 -11.56 -4.61
N GLU A 387 -8.55 -11.88 -5.71
CA GLU A 387 -7.22 -11.36 -6.03
C GLU A 387 -7.23 -9.84 -6.18
N GLU A 388 -8.28 -9.28 -6.77
CA GLU A 388 -8.44 -7.84 -6.94
C GLU A 388 -8.59 -7.11 -5.59
N ILE A 389 -9.41 -7.65 -4.67
CA ILE A 389 -9.56 -7.14 -3.30
C ILE A 389 -8.21 -7.16 -2.57
N GLU A 390 -7.49 -8.29 -2.60
CA GLU A 390 -6.18 -8.44 -1.96
C GLU A 390 -5.15 -7.48 -2.56
N SER A 391 -5.18 -7.26 -3.88
CA SER A 391 -4.29 -6.32 -4.56
C SER A 391 -4.56 -4.88 -4.12
N LYS A 392 -5.81 -4.41 -4.16
CA LYS A 392 -6.17 -3.05 -3.74
C LYS A 392 -5.86 -2.80 -2.27
N PHE A 393 -6.05 -3.80 -1.42
CA PHE A 393 -5.67 -3.68 -0.02
C PHE A 393 -4.15 -3.53 0.18
N ARG A 394 -3.33 -4.25 -0.59
CA ARG A 394 -1.87 -4.08 -0.56
C ARG A 394 -1.47 -2.65 -0.95
N ASP A 395 -2.11 -2.08 -1.97
CA ASP A 395 -1.85 -0.71 -2.40
C ASP A 395 -2.22 0.30 -1.30
N ILE A 396 -3.40 0.16 -0.70
CA ILE A 396 -3.85 0.98 0.45
C ILE A 396 -2.86 0.87 1.61
N LYS A 397 -2.43 -0.34 1.96
CA LYS A 397 -1.46 -0.57 3.03
C LYS A 397 -0.14 0.12 2.74
N LYS A 398 0.32 0.12 1.48
CA LYS A 398 1.54 0.80 1.08
C LYS A 398 1.43 2.32 1.30
N ILE A 399 0.35 2.94 0.83
CA ILE A 399 0.09 4.38 1.03
C ILE A 399 0.17 4.74 2.51
N ILE A 400 -0.54 3.99 3.36
CA ILE A 400 -0.58 4.25 4.80
C ILE A 400 0.82 4.10 5.44
N LEU A 401 1.57 3.06 5.06
CA LEU A 401 2.92 2.82 5.60
C LEU A 401 3.92 3.91 5.18
N ASP A 402 3.80 4.43 3.96
CA ASP A 402 4.65 5.53 3.50
C ASP A 402 4.32 6.82 4.27
N LYS A 403 3.03 7.16 4.45
CA LYS A 403 2.59 8.31 5.27
C LYS A 403 2.98 8.19 6.75
N LYS A 404 2.93 6.97 7.32
CA LYS A 404 3.46 6.70 8.67
C LYS A 404 4.94 7.04 8.77
N LYS A 405 5.75 6.63 7.79
CA LYS A 405 7.19 6.94 7.78
C LYS A 405 7.45 8.43 7.65
N ASP A 406 6.68 9.12 6.82
CA ASP A 406 6.78 10.57 6.66
C ASP A 406 6.56 11.29 8.00
N CYS A 407 5.50 10.94 8.75
CA CYS A 407 5.24 11.50 10.08
C CYS A 407 6.41 11.29 11.05
N LEU A 408 7.01 10.09 11.06
CA LEU A 408 8.15 9.79 11.94
C LEU A 408 9.42 10.54 11.51
N ARG A 409 9.66 10.66 10.20
CA ARG A 409 10.79 11.45 9.66
C ARG A 409 10.63 12.92 10.00
N GLU A 410 9.44 13.49 9.82
CA GLU A 410 9.12 14.87 10.18
C GLU A 410 9.37 15.13 11.67
N ALA A 411 9.03 14.17 12.54
CA ALA A 411 9.31 14.26 13.97
C ALA A 411 10.81 14.27 14.29
N GLU A 412 11.60 13.42 13.63
CA GLU A 412 13.05 13.41 13.81
C GLU A 412 13.70 14.68 13.25
N MET A 413 13.25 15.18 12.10
CA MET A 413 13.72 16.46 11.55
C MET A 413 13.44 17.63 12.51
N LEU A 414 12.28 17.66 13.17
CA LEU A 414 11.99 18.70 14.15
C LEU A 414 12.84 18.56 15.43
N LYS A 415 13.32 17.36 15.76
CA LYS A 415 14.28 17.17 16.87
C LYS A 415 15.67 17.72 16.55
N GLU A 416 16.05 17.85 15.28
CA GLU A 416 17.31 18.49 14.88
C GLU A 416 17.32 19.98 15.25
N TRP A 417 16.15 20.59 15.52
CA TRP A 417 16.01 21.93 16.08
C TRP A 417 16.17 21.97 17.62
N SER A 418 16.82 20.96 18.20
CA SER A 418 17.14 20.88 19.62
C SER A 418 18.56 20.38 19.84
N ILE A 419 19.16 20.80 20.95
CA ILE A 419 20.49 20.36 21.39
C ILE A 419 20.31 19.24 22.41
N LYS A 420 21.13 18.19 22.30
CA LYS A 420 21.13 17.09 23.27
C LYS A 420 21.79 17.52 24.56
N ASP A 421 21.26 17.04 25.68
CA ASP A 421 21.85 17.27 26.99
C ASP A 421 23.21 16.56 27.08
N ASP A 422 24.30 17.32 27.13
CA ASP A 422 25.68 16.82 27.14
C ASP A 422 26.38 16.98 28.51
N GLN A 423 25.60 17.07 29.59
CA GLN A 423 26.05 17.38 30.96
C GLN A 423 26.66 18.78 31.13
N SER A 424 26.58 19.67 30.14
CA SER A 424 26.90 21.09 30.29
C SER A 424 26.11 21.71 31.44
N GLU A 425 26.75 22.63 32.17
CA GLU A 425 26.13 23.40 33.26
C GLU A 425 24.89 24.17 32.78
N LEU A 426 24.85 24.53 31.49
CA LEU A 426 23.71 25.17 30.85
C LEU A 426 22.43 24.33 30.95
N PHE A 427 22.55 23.02 30.72
CA PHE A 427 21.42 22.09 30.66
C PHE A 427 21.05 21.49 32.04
N ALA A 428 21.77 21.89 33.09
CA ALA A 428 21.46 21.46 34.46
C ALA A 428 20.15 22.07 34.99
N LYS A 429 19.69 23.17 34.39
CA LYS A 429 18.43 23.83 34.73
C LYS A 429 17.45 23.73 33.56
N PRO A 430 16.14 23.58 33.82
CA PRO A 430 15.14 23.41 32.78
C PRO A 430 14.92 24.68 31.94
N ILE A 431 15.27 25.85 32.47
CA ILE A 431 15.17 27.15 31.80
C ILE A 431 16.36 28.00 32.23
N GLN A 432 17.10 28.54 31.27
CA GLN A 432 18.28 29.37 31.54
C GLN A 432 18.50 30.37 30.41
N TRP A 433 18.54 31.67 30.74
CA TRP A 433 18.98 32.71 29.83
C TRP A 433 20.50 32.60 29.61
N ILE A 434 20.90 32.73 28.35
CA ILE A 434 22.28 32.92 27.91
C ILE A 434 22.33 34.15 27.02
N TYR A 435 23.41 34.93 27.12
CA TYR A 435 23.58 36.14 26.34
C TYR A 435 24.70 35.95 25.34
N MET A 436 24.39 36.14 24.06
CA MET A 436 25.40 36.18 23.02
C MET A 436 25.89 37.62 22.86
N PRO A 437 27.17 37.91 23.14
CA PRO A 437 27.68 39.26 22.96
C PRO A 437 27.86 39.57 21.48
N LEU A 438 27.70 40.84 21.14
CA LEU A 438 28.04 41.39 19.83
C LEU A 438 28.43 42.86 19.97
N TYR A 439 29.19 43.36 19.00
CA TYR A 439 29.34 44.82 18.84
C TYR A 439 28.49 45.27 17.68
N ALA A 440 27.80 46.39 17.87
CA ALA A 440 27.00 47.04 16.84
C ALA A 440 27.46 48.49 16.67
N MET A 441 27.43 48.96 15.44
CA MET A 441 27.75 50.34 15.07
C MET A 441 26.75 50.82 14.04
N PHE A 442 26.08 51.94 14.33
CA PHE A 442 25.26 52.64 13.34
C PHE A 442 26.08 53.71 12.66
N VAL A 443 25.98 53.75 11.33
CA VAL A 443 26.75 54.62 10.46
C VAL A 443 25.80 55.29 9.48
N GLU A 444 25.93 56.59 9.32
CA GLU A 444 25.19 57.40 8.36
C GLU A 444 26.05 57.62 7.12
N ASP A 445 25.53 57.31 5.93
CA ASP A 445 26.12 57.79 4.68
C ASP A 445 25.70 59.25 4.48
N GLU A 446 26.63 60.20 4.61
CA GLU A 446 26.34 61.63 4.51
C GLU A 446 25.82 62.03 3.12
N ASP A 447 26.18 61.27 2.07
CA ASP A 447 25.77 61.57 0.69
C ASP A 447 24.32 61.13 0.42
N MET A 448 23.90 59.99 1.00
CA MET A 448 22.60 59.36 0.76
C MET A 448 21.59 59.61 1.89
N MET A 449 22.05 60.10 3.06
CA MET A 449 21.29 60.19 4.32
C MET A 449 20.68 58.84 4.73
N GLU A 450 21.37 57.74 4.42
CA GLU A 450 20.96 56.38 4.78
C GLU A 450 21.76 55.88 5.98
N GLU A 451 21.06 55.38 6.99
CA GLU A 451 21.67 54.79 8.18
C GLU A 451 21.75 53.27 8.07
N ASN A 452 22.96 52.75 8.24
CA ASN A 452 23.28 51.34 8.15
C ASN A 452 23.86 50.82 9.46
N MET A 453 23.50 49.58 9.81
CA MET A 453 24.07 48.89 10.97
C MET A 453 25.17 47.93 10.53
N ASN A 454 26.32 48.04 11.19
CA ASN A 454 27.40 47.07 11.11
C ASN A 454 27.53 46.32 12.43
N ILE A 455 27.63 44.99 12.36
CA ILE A 455 27.79 44.13 13.53
C ILE A 455 28.99 43.20 13.43
N ILE A 456 29.51 42.86 14.62
CA ILE A 456 30.47 41.78 14.83
C ILE A 456 29.82 40.74 15.72
N LEU A 457 29.72 39.52 15.20
CA LEU A 457 29.25 38.35 15.90
C LEU A 457 30.42 37.51 16.42
N PRO A 458 30.18 36.52 17.30
CA PRO A 458 31.22 35.64 17.82
C PRO A 458 32.10 34.98 16.74
N GLY A 459 33.41 34.94 17.02
CA GLY A 459 34.39 34.37 16.09
C GLY A 459 35.78 34.16 16.65
N TYR A 460 36.67 33.66 15.81
CA TYR A 460 38.03 33.29 16.15
C TYR A 460 39.03 34.41 15.87
N ILE A 461 39.83 34.76 16.89
CA ILE A 461 41.00 35.61 16.70
C ILE A 461 42.11 34.81 16.02
N ARG A 462 42.79 35.44 15.07
CA ARG A 462 43.95 34.88 14.36
C ARG A 462 45.22 35.68 14.67
N ARG A 463 46.37 35.00 14.56
CA ARG A 463 47.70 35.63 14.53
C ARG A 463 48.11 36.00 13.09
N ASP A 464 47.14 36.42 12.28
CA ASP A 464 47.40 36.97 10.95
C ASP A 464 47.10 38.47 11.01
N PRO A 465 48.10 39.34 11.02
CA PRO A 465 47.90 40.78 11.08
C PRO A 465 47.32 41.36 9.78
N ASN A 466 47.06 40.56 8.74
CA ASN A 466 46.28 40.99 7.59
C ASN A 466 44.81 40.59 7.70
N ASN A 467 44.50 39.61 8.56
CA ASN A 467 43.14 39.17 8.82
C ASN A 467 43.03 38.64 10.27
N PRO A 468 42.84 39.55 11.25
CA PRO A 468 42.94 39.23 12.67
C PRO A 468 41.73 38.44 13.20
N PHE A 469 40.67 38.28 12.39
CA PHE A 469 39.39 37.75 12.83
C PHE A 469 38.68 36.98 11.72
N ASN A 470 38.07 35.87 12.09
CA ASN A 470 37.08 35.18 11.27
C ASN A 470 35.89 34.84 12.15
N GLU A 471 34.68 34.87 11.58
CA GLU A 471 33.47 34.38 12.22
C GLU A 471 33.62 32.92 12.66
N ALA A 472 32.84 32.51 13.67
CA ALA A 472 32.97 31.18 14.25
C ALA A 472 32.63 30.07 13.23
N THR A 473 31.63 30.30 12.40
CA THR A 473 31.14 29.40 11.35
C THR A 473 30.55 30.20 10.20
N GLU A 474 30.26 29.54 9.07
CA GLU A 474 29.53 30.14 7.94
C GLU A 474 28.12 30.60 8.35
N ALA A 475 27.43 29.86 9.22
CA ALA A 475 26.12 30.26 9.75
C ALA A 475 26.14 31.60 10.50
N PHE A 476 27.25 31.95 11.17
CA PHE A 476 27.41 33.27 11.78
C PHE A 476 27.65 34.38 10.74
N GLN A 477 28.27 34.07 9.60
CA GLN A 477 28.41 35.02 8.48
C GLN A 477 27.05 35.28 7.84
N GLU A 478 26.28 34.23 7.57
CA GLU A 478 24.92 34.31 7.03
C GLU A 478 23.99 35.06 7.98
N LEU A 479 24.09 34.81 9.28
CA LEU A 479 23.31 35.50 10.30
C LEU A 479 23.52 37.02 10.25
N LYS A 480 24.74 37.50 9.98
CA LYS A 480 24.99 38.94 9.84
C LYS A 480 24.17 39.57 8.71
N TYR A 481 24.11 38.91 7.55
CA TYR A 481 23.29 39.38 6.43
C TYR A 481 21.80 39.31 6.76
N PHE A 482 21.37 38.22 7.38
CA PHE A 482 19.98 38.01 7.78
C PHE A 482 19.48 39.06 8.80
N ILE A 483 20.31 39.45 9.77
CA ILE A 483 19.97 40.49 10.74
C ILE A 483 19.79 41.84 10.05
N ASN A 484 20.69 42.19 9.12
CA ASN A 484 20.61 43.46 8.41
C ASN A 484 19.34 43.54 7.57
N GLU A 485 19.00 42.48 6.83
CA GLU A 485 17.72 42.37 6.11
C GLU A 485 16.53 42.52 7.08
N LYS A 486 16.55 41.84 8.23
CA LYS A 486 15.49 41.95 9.23
C LYS A 486 15.34 43.33 9.85
N ILE A 487 16.41 44.09 9.98
CA ILE A 487 16.37 45.47 10.51
C ILE A 487 15.82 46.44 9.46
N GLU A 488 16.03 46.18 8.17
CA GLU A 488 15.39 46.94 7.10
C GLU A 488 13.87 46.66 7.04
N ASP A 489 13.47 45.40 7.22
CA ASP A 489 12.08 44.97 7.10
C ASP A 489 11.24 45.14 8.37
N ASP A 490 11.84 45.06 9.56
CA ASP A 490 11.16 45.08 10.85
C ASP A 490 11.62 46.27 11.72
N MET A 491 10.79 47.32 11.71
CA MET A 491 11.02 48.54 12.47
C MET A 491 11.13 48.29 13.98
N VAL A 492 10.46 47.27 14.53
CA VAL A 492 10.54 46.96 15.97
C VAL A 492 11.92 46.40 16.31
N VAL A 493 12.44 45.50 15.48
CA VAL A 493 13.79 44.96 15.63
C VAL A 493 14.81 46.09 15.46
N ARG A 494 14.69 46.91 14.42
CA ARG A 494 15.55 48.07 14.17
C ARG A 494 15.62 49.00 15.38
N SER A 495 14.47 49.45 15.87
CA SER A 495 14.41 50.35 17.03
C SER A 495 15.03 49.73 18.29
N ASN A 496 14.91 48.41 18.49
CA ASN A 496 15.55 47.74 19.62
C ASN A 496 17.09 47.85 19.56
N PHE A 497 17.67 47.64 18.38
CA PHE A 497 19.12 47.82 18.17
C PHE A 497 19.53 49.29 18.28
N GLU A 498 18.82 50.23 17.65
CA GLU A 498 19.12 51.67 17.68
C GLU A 498 19.08 52.21 19.12
N PHE A 499 17.96 52.04 19.83
CA PHE A 499 17.83 52.52 21.21
C PHE A 499 18.85 51.86 22.14
N SER A 500 19.17 50.58 21.94
CA SER A 500 20.20 49.90 22.74
C SER A 500 21.59 50.47 22.46
N CYS A 501 21.91 50.77 21.20
CA CYS A 501 23.16 51.40 20.83
C CYS A 501 23.28 52.83 21.39
N GLU A 502 22.23 53.65 21.28
CA GLU A 502 22.22 55.02 21.79
C GLU A 502 22.36 55.08 23.31
N ASN A 503 21.57 54.28 24.04
CA ASN A 503 21.55 54.29 25.50
C ASN A 503 22.89 53.91 26.14
N LYS A 504 23.73 53.15 25.43
CA LYS A 504 25.06 52.74 25.91
C LYS A 504 26.14 52.99 24.87
N ASN A 505 26.11 54.17 24.27
CA ASN A 505 27.10 54.57 23.27
C ASN A 505 28.49 54.70 23.90
N ILE A 506 29.41 53.82 23.50
CA ILE A 506 30.77 53.77 24.04
C ILE A 506 31.58 55.00 23.60
N LEU A 507 31.19 55.67 22.51
CA LEU A 507 31.84 56.90 22.04
C LEU A 507 31.68 58.06 23.02
N GLU A 508 30.62 58.05 23.85
CA GLU A 508 30.35 59.09 24.84
C GLU A 508 31.14 58.90 26.15
N PHE A 509 31.85 57.78 26.31
CA PHE A 509 32.62 57.53 27.52
C PHE A 509 33.86 58.45 27.59
N GLU A 510 33.99 59.23 28.67
CA GLU A 510 35.10 60.19 28.85
C GLU A 510 36.51 59.58 28.69
N ASN A 511 36.66 58.28 28.95
CA ASN A 511 37.93 57.57 28.90
C ASN A 511 38.18 56.79 27.59
N ILE A 512 37.29 56.88 26.60
CA ILE A 512 37.35 56.05 25.38
C ILE A 512 38.69 56.17 24.63
N LYS A 513 39.19 57.40 24.46
CA LYS A 513 40.51 57.67 23.83
C LYS A 513 41.63 56.91 24.52
N LYS A 514 41.62 56.88 25.86
CA LYS A 514 42.62 56.17 26.66
C LYS A 514 42.47 54.65 26.54
N ARG A 515 41.24 54.15 26.47
CA ARG A 515 40.94 52.71 26.31
C ARG A 515 41.41 52.20 24.95
N ILE A 516 41.09 52.92 23.87
CA ILE A 516 41.56 52.58 22.51
C ILE A 516 43.08 52.59 22.43
N GLN A 517 43.76 53.60 22.99
CA GLN A 517 45.23 53.66 23.01
C GLN A 517 45.87 52.49 23.78
N LYS A 518 45.29 52.09 24.92
CA LYS A 518 45.73 50.91 25.67
C LYS A 518 45.50 49.62 24.88
N GLY A 519 44.34 49.49 24.23
CA GLY A 519 44.03 48.34 23.40
C GLY A 519 44.93 48.20 22.19
N ILE A 520 45.27 49.29 21.49
CA ILE A 520 46.28 49.30 20.41
C ILE A 520 47.61 48.74 20.93
N SER A 521 48.07 49.25 22.08
CA SER A 521 49.34 48.82 22.68
C SER A 521 49.33 47.33 23.03
N GLY A 522 48.22 46.84 23.59
CA GLY A 522 48.02 45.43 23.95
C GLY A 522 47.96 44.50 22.73
N LEU A 523 47.15 44.85 21.72
CA LEU A 523 46.99 44.10 20.48
C LEU A 523 48.30 44.03 19.67
N ARG A 524 49.06 45.13 19.62
CA ARG A 524 50.38 45.19 18.99
C ARG A 524 51.40 44.31 19.72
N GLY A 525 51.43 44.39 21.06
CA GLY A 525 52.27 43.51 21.89
C GLY A 525 51.95 42.02 21.69
N LYS A 526 50.69 41.71 21.40
CA LYS A 526 50.19 40.35 21.10
C LYS A 526 50.35 39.94 19.64
N LYS A 527 50.85 40.81 18.76
CA LYS A 527 50.99 40.60 17.31
C LYS A 527 49.67 40.25 16.60
N ILE A 528 48.56 40.79 17.09
CA ILE A 528 47.24 40.63 16.46
C ILE A 528 47.04 41.70 15.39
N ILE A 529 47.57 42.91 15.61
CA ILE A 529 47.53 44.01 14.64
C ILE A 529 48.94 44.43 14.20
N ASN A 530 49.05 44.99 12.99
CA ASN A 530 50.28 45.61 12.47
C ASN A 530 50.21 47.15 12.50
N GLU A 531 51.29 47.80 12.07
CA GLU A 531 51.38 49.27 12.02
C GLU A 531 50.36 49.90 11.07
N ASN A 532 49.99 49.22 9.97
CA ASN A 532 48.98 49.71 9.04
C ASN A 532 47.60 49.77 9.71
N MET A 533 47.20 48.69 10.40
CA MET A 533 45.96 48.64 11.15
C MET A 533 45.94 49.67 12.29
N GLU A 534 47.06 49.85 13.00
CA GLU A 534 47.18 50.90 14.02
C GLU A 534 46.89 52.28 13.42
N ASN A 535 47.47 52.60 12.26
CA ASN A 535 47.23 53.87 11.57
C ASN A 535 45.77 54.01 11.12
N GLN A 536 45.14 52.93 10.64
CA GLN A 536 43.72 52.94 10.26
C GLN A 536 42.81 53.20 11.47
N ILE A 537 43.07 52.54 12.61
CA ILE A 537 42.32 52.76 13.85
C ILE A 537 42.44 54.23 14.29
N ARG A 538 43.67 54.77 14.33
CA ARG A 538 43.91 56.16 14.76
C ARG A 538 43.23 57.15 13.83
N ALA A 539 43.37 56.98 12.52
CA ALA A 539 42.74 57.84 11.54
C ALA A 539 41.21 57.86 11.75
N LYS A 540 40.55 56.71 11.73
CA LYS A 540 39.09 56.63 11.91
C LYS A 540 38.62 57.11 13.28
N PHE A 541 39.42 56.95 14.34
CA PHE A 541 39.07 57.43 15.68
C PHE A 541 39.27 58.95 15.84
N ASP A 542 40.28 59.54 15.20
CA ASP A 542 40.52 60.99 15.25
C ASP A 542 39.48 61.79 14.44
N PHE A 543 38.72 61.13 13.57
CA PHE A 543 37.56 61.68 12.85
C PHE A 543 36.23 61.65 13.64
N ILE A 544 36.21 60.97 14.80
CA ILE A 544 35.09 60.97 15.76
C ILE A 544 35.36 62.02 16.84
#